data_AF-A0AA36IKN1-F1
#
_entry.id   AF-A0AA36IKN1-F1
#
_cell.length_a   1.000
_cell.length_b   1.000
_cell.length_c   1.000
_cell.angle_alpha   90.00
_cell.angle_beta   90.00
_cell.angle_gamma   90.00
#
_symmetry.space_group_name_H-M   'P 1'
#
loop_
_entity.id
_entity.type
_entity.pdbx_description
1 polymer ?
#
loop_
_entity_poly.entity_id
_entity_poly.type
_entity_poly.pdbx_seq_one_letter_code
_entity_poly.pdbx_strand_id
1 'polypeptide(L)'
;MSLAEKGSLVTSAARLVALLEEHKLTYQQRIQSRHVVRHPRNRDGYGCSGNDVHSLLHGILAVGWNDACVKPLCVESSGDAEVERYNLKMVEDAGGLLAPVEVGGWRYATLSASHTNQVLRLISYGWHHEHIEDGECPDVTVGGRILGEQLGKVGPLFYKAAQEGIVWTVILSLVLTQYPILANILQEAGNTSGRNWHGGFTIFWDSLGRDLKGGAPVLRLRHAMLRLALVGPDQVINTGDVKKMSSVAFKEKALRCDDLMIDMRAYYEARLADEEQSKLQKLLFEFEMELVAIAFDKRHCSCWKNAASFEQAAQAFVDSVFQHVNVRITDKWERHRPKTEEPAASSGSRDGVANL
;
A
#
# COMPACT_ATOMS: atom_id res chain seq x y z
N MET A 1 -29.86 -6.73 0.65
CA MET A 1 -29.15 -5.44 0.52
C MET A 1 -28.34 -5.27 1.80
N SER A 2 -27.04 -5.56 1.76
CA SER A 2 -26.22 -5.67 2.97
C SER A 2 -25.82 -4.27 3.47
N LEU A 3 -25.62 -4.10 4.77
CA LEU A 3 -25.22 -2.82 5.37
C LEU A 3 -23.86 -2.31 4.84
N ALA A 4 -23.08 -3.17 4.17
CA ALA A 4 -21.86 -2.81 3.46
C ALA A 4 -22.13 -1.86 2.27
N GLU A 5 -23.31 -1.94 1.64
CA GLU A 5 -23.66 -1.08 0.50
C GLU A 5 -23.92 0.39 0.90
N LYS A 6 -24.04 0.69 2.21
CA LYS A 6 -24.32 2.04 2.73
C LYS A 6 -23.12 2.75 3.37
N GLY A 7 -21.90 2.20 3.28
CA GLY A 7 -20.70 2.84 3.83
C GLY A 7 -20.61 2.86 5.37
N SER A 8 -21.39 2.02 6.07
CA SER A 8 -21.48 2.00 7.53
C SER A 8 -20.82 0.78 8.20
N LEU A 9 -20.07 -0.03 7.44
CA LEU A 9 -19.52 -1.31 7.88
C LEU A 9 -18.66 -1.19 9.16
N VAL A 10 -17.69 -0.27 9.17
CA VAL A 10 -16.80 -0.05 10.32
C VAL A 10 -17.59 0.39 11.55
N THR A 11 -18.52 1.32 11.39
CA THR A 11 -19.41 1.78 12.46
C THR A 11 -20.30 0.66 13.00
N SER A 12 -20.81 -0.21 12.10
CA SER A 12 -21.66 -1.34 12.48
C SER A 12 -20.88 -2.41 13.23
N ALA A 13 -19.66 -2.72 12.80
CA ALA A 13 -18.79 -3.65 13.51
C ALA A 13 -18.36 -3.09 14.88
N ALA A 14 -18.06 -1.79 14.99
CA ALA A 14 -17.75 -1.16 16.27
C ALA A 14 -18.94 -1.25 17.24
N ARG A 15 -20.17 -1.00 16.76
CA ARG A 15 -21.40 -1.17 17.56
C ARG A 15 -21.61 -2.63 17.96
N LEU A 16 -21.33 -3.57 17.06
CA LEU A 16 -21.43 -5.00 17.35
C LEU A 16 -20.44 -5.41 18.44
N VAL A 17 -19.17 -5.00 18.35
CA VAL A 17 -18.17 -5.30 19.39
C VAL A 17 -18.58 -4.69 20.73
N ALA A 18 -19.03 -3.43 20.75
CA ALA A 18 -19.52 -2.78 21.96
C ALA A 18 -20.73 -3.52 22.59
N LEU A 19 -21.65 -4.01 21.76
CA LEU A 19 -22.79 -4.82 22.24
C LEU A 19 -22.31 -6.16 22.82
N LEU A 20 -21.35 -6.83 22.18
CA LEU A 20 -20.77 -8.05 22.72
C LEU A 20 -20.05 -7.80 24.06
N GLU A 21 -19.34 -6.67 24.20
CA GLU A 21 -18.70 -6.24 25.45
C GLU A 21 -19.72 -6.01 26.56
N GLU A 22 -20.82 -5.30 26.27
CA GLU A 22 -21.92 -5.05 27.21
C GLU A 22 -22.49 -6.36 27.77
N HIS A 23 -22.63 -7.37 26.92
CA HIS A 23 -23.13 -8.69 27.28
C HIS A 23 -22.05 -9.67 27.78
N LYS A 24 -20.80 -9.21 28.00
CA LYS A 24 -19.66 -10.04 28.45
C LYS A 24 -19.36 -11.23 27.52
N LEU A 25 -19.61 -11.05 26.23
CA LEU A 25 -19.32 -12.02 25.16
C LEU A 25 -17.96 -11.77 24.50
N THR A 26 -17.21 -10.79 25.00
CA THR A 26 -15.84 -10.51 24.66
C THR A 26 -15.00 -10.26 25.92
N TYR A 27 -13.69 -10.41 25.79
CA TYR A 27 -12.72 -10.04 26.82
C TYR A 27 -11.39 -9.61 26.20
N GLN A 28 -10.55 -8.95 27.00
CA GLN A 28 -9.18 -8.58 26.61
C GLN A 28 -8.19 -9.58 27.20
N GLN A 29 -7.25 -10.08 26.38
CA GLN A 29 -6.21 -10.98 26.86
C GLN A 29 -4.90 -10.75 26.13
N ARG A 30 -3.76 -10.75 26.85
CA ARG A 30 -2.44 -10.84 26.21
C ARG A 30 -2.20 -12.27 25.74
N ILE A 31 -1.99 -12.46 24.44
CA ILE A 31 -1.85 -13.77 23.82
C ILE A 31 -0.59 -13.82 22.97
N GLN A 32 0.24 -14.83 23.24
CA GLN A 32 1.44 -15.12 22.44
C GLN A 32 1.04 -15.63 21.05
N SER A 33 1.76 -15.18 20.02
CA SER A 33 1.41 -15.39 18.61
C SER A 33 1.27 -16.86 18.20
N ARG A 34 1.96 -17.81 18.86
CA ARG A 34 1.84 -19.25 18.63
C ARG A 34 0.44 -19.79 18.97
N HIS A 35 -0.26 -19.14 19.89
CA HIS A 35 -1.59 -19.59 20.32
C HIS A 35 -2.73 -19.05 19.44
N VAL A 36 -2.43 -18.17 18.48
CA VAL A 36 -3.42 -17.51 17.62
C VAL A 36 -3.19 -17.89 16.17
N VAL A 37 -4.07 -18.72 15.60
CA VAL A 37 -4.04 -19.07 14.17
C VAL A 37 -4.99 -18.18 13.38
N ARG A 38 -5.15 -18.43 12.09
CA ARG A 38 -6.06 -17.67 11.24
C ARG A 38 -7.43 -18.34 11.12
N HIS A 39 -8.49 -17.57 11.27
CA HIS A 39 -9.83 -18.07 10.96
C HIS A 39 -10.01 -18.23 9.44
N PRO A 40 -10.57 -19.34 8.92
CA PRO A 40 -10.75 -19.58 7.48
C PRO A 40 -11.55 -18.49 6.77
N ARG A 41 -12.51 -17.87 7.46
CA ARG A 41 -13.29 -16.74 6.91
C ARG A 41 -12.59 -15.37 6.97
N ASN A 42 -11.44 -15.27 7.63
CA ASN A 42 -10.71 -14.01 7.68
C ASN A 42 -10.19 -13.66 6.28
N ARG A 43 -10.32 -12.39 5.90
CA ARG A 43 -9.95 -11.84 4.61
C ARG A 43 -10.52 -12.66 3.45
N ASP A 44 -11.80 -13.01 3.57
CA ASP A 44 -12.59 -13.70 2.54
C ASP A 44 -11.98 -15.05 2.09
N GLY A 45 -11.17 -15.69 2.96
CA GLY A 45 -10.54 -16.98 2.68
C GLY A 45 -9.13 -16.93 2.09
N TYR A 46 -8.61 -15.75 1.73
CA TYR A 46 -7.40 -15.62 0.91
C TYR A 46 -6.06 -16.03 1.54
N GLY A 47 -6.00 -16.42 2.81
CA GLY A 47 -4.73 -16.74 3.47
C GLY A 47 -3.80 -15.54 3.64
N CYS A 48 -2.67 -15.75 4.33
CA CYS A 48 -1.62 -14.75 4.51
C CYS A 48 -0.54 -15.00 3.47
N SER A 49 -0.12 -13.94 2.77
CA SER A 49 1.02 -14.00 1.86
C SER A 49 2.31 -13.95 2.67
N GLY A 50 3.21 -14.92 2.48
CA GLY A 50 4.53 -14.91 3.12
C GLY A 50 5.31 -13.64 2.80
N ASN A 51 5.27 -13.20 1.54
CA ASN A 51 5.91 -11.94 1.11
C ASN A 51 5.32 -10.74 1.85
N ASP A 52 3.99 -10.64 1.98
CA ASP A 52 3.35 -9.51 2.66
C ASP A 52 3.71 -9.49 4.16
N VAL A 53 3.89 -10.66 4.78
CA VAL A 53 4.36 -10.78 6.16
C VAL A 53 5.80 -10.25 6.27
N HIS A 54 6.70 -10.62 5.36
CA HIS A 54 8.07 -10.14 5.37
C HIS A 54 8.18 -8.64 5.07
N SER A 55 7.41 -8.12 4.11
CA SER A 55 7.32 -6.69 3.83
C SER A 55 6.77 -5.91 5.02
N LEU A 56 5.78 -6.46 5.74
CA LEU A 56 5.27 -5.85 6.96
C LEU A 56 6.32 -5.84 8.08
N LEU A 57 7.07 -6.93 8.25
CA LEU A 57 8.19 -6.98 9.20
C LEU A 57 9.22 -5.88 8.88
N HIS A 58 9.64 -5.77 7.61
CA HIS A 58 10.56 -4.72 7.17
C HIS A 58 10.01 -3.31 7.45
N GLY A 59 8.74 -3.07 7.10
CA GLY A 59 8.08 -1.79 7.36
C GLY A 59 8.06 -1.42 8.86
N ILE A 60 7.77 -2.38 9.74
CA ILE A 60 7.79 -2.18 11.19
C ILE A 60 9.21 -1.88 11.70
N LEU A 61 10.23 -2.56 11.17
CA LEU A 61 11.62 -2.29 11.55
C LEU A 61 12.07 -0.88 11.15
N ALA A 62 11.62 -0.39 9.99
CA ALA A 62 11.95 0.94 9.49
C ALA A 62 11.26 2.07 10.28
N VAL A 63 10.00 1.90 10.67
CA VAL A 63 9.19 2.98 11.31
C VAL A 63 9.07 2.86 12.83
N GLY A 64 9.32 1.68 13.38
CA GLY A 64 9.14 1.36 14.78
C GLY A 64 7.79 0.73 15.13
N TRP A 65 7.77 0.01 16.25
CA TRP A 65 6.59 -0.67 16.78
C TRP A 65 5.80 0.19 17.77
N ASN A 66 4.47 0.13 17.67
CA ASN A 66 3.56 0.70 18.65
C ASN A 66 2.34 -0.19 18.82
N ASP A 67 2.14 -0.73 20.04
CA ASP A 67 0.98 -1.58 20.38
C ASP A 67 -0.35 -0.89 20.07
N ALA A 68 -0.44 0.44 20.26
CA ALA A 68 -1.67 1.20 20.04
C ALA A 68 -2.11 1.27 18.57
N CYS A 69 -1.19 1.01 17.63
CA CYS A 69 -1.49 0.99 16.20
C CYS A 69 -2.14 -0.32 15.76
N VAL A 70 -2.09 -1.37 16.59
CA VAL A 70 -2.66 -2.68 16.27
C VAL A 70 -4.04 -2.78 16.91
N LYS A 71 -5.03 -3.21 16.14
CA LYS A 71 -6.40 -3.47 16.62
C LYS A 71 -6.75 -4.95 16.42
N PRO A 72 -6.14 -5.84 17.20
CA PRO A 72 -6.22 -7.28 16.98
C PRO A 72 -7.53 -7.85 17.54
N LEU A 73 -8.25 -8.59 16.71
CA LEU A 73 -9.52 -9.23 17.03
C LEU A 73 -9.44 -10.71 16.66
N CYS A 74 -9.80 -11.58 17.60
CA CYS A 74 -9.86 -13.02 17.39
C CYS A 74 -11.09 -13.65 18.07
N VAL A 75 -11.31 -14.93 17.79
CA VAL A 75 -12.35 -15.75 18.38
C VAL A 75 -11.73 -17.00 19.02
N GLU A 76 -12.31 -17.48 20.11
CA GLU A 76 -12.00 -18.81 20.65
C GLU A 76 -12.40 -19.90 19.65
N SER A 77 -11.48 -20.80 19.32
CA SER A 77 -11.73 -21.80 18.29
C SER A 77 -10.97 -23.11 18.51
N SER A 78 -10.50 -23.35 19.74
CA SER A 78 -9.68 -24.50 20.10
C SER A 78 -10.31 -25.82 19.64
N GLY A 79 -9.53 -26.67 18.96
CA GLY A 79 -9.99 -28.00 18.54
C GLY A 79 -10.82 -28.04 17.24
N ASP A 80 -10.96 -26.91 16.54
CA ASP A 80 -11.60 -26.90 15.22
C ASP A 80 -10.65 -27.45 14.14
N ALA A 81 -11.00 -28.63 13.61
CA ALA A 81 -10.21 -29.35 12.61
C ALA A 81 -10.18 -28.65 11.23
N GLU A 82 -11.18 -27.83 10.90
CA GLU A 82 -11.19 -27.03 9.66
C GLU A 82 -10.18 -25.89 9.78
N VAL A 83 -10.20 -25.20 10.92
CA VAL A 83 -9.26 -24.11 11.23
C VAL A 83 -7.82 -24.63 11.24
N GLU A 84 -7.57 -25.77 11.88
CA GLU A 84 -6.23 -26.38 11.90
C GLU A 84 -5.74 -26.71 10.48
N ARG A 85 -6.56 -27.45 9.71
CA ARG A 85 -6.22 -27.85 8.34
C ARG A 85 -5.95 -26.65 7.45
N TYR A 86 -6.76 -25.60 7.55
CA TYR A 86 -6.59 -24.37 6.80
C TYR A 86 -5.23 -23.72 7.09
N ASN A 87 -4.82 -23.66 8.36
CA ASN A 87 -3.54 -23.04 8.73
C ASN A 87 -2.33 -23.90 8.37
N LEU A 88 -2.42 -25.22 8.52
CA LEU A 88 -1.37 -26.14 8.08
C LEU A 88 -1.13 -26.00 6.57
N LYS A 89 -2.21 -26.02 5.78
CA LYS A 89 -2.13 -25.80 4.34
C LYS A 89 -1.57 -24.43 3.98
N MET A 90 -1.99 -23.36 4.67
CA MET A 90 -1.48 -22.00 4.43
C MET A 90 0.03 -21.91 4.67
N VAL A 91 0.56 -22.57 5.71
CA VAL A 91 2.01 -22.60 5.98
C VAL A 91 2.75 -23.43 4.94
N GLU A 92 2.19 -24.58 4.55
CA GLU A 92 2.76 -25.43 3.49
C GLU A 92 2.84 -24.67 2.15
N ASP A 93 1.74 -24.06 1.73
CA ASP A 93 1.64 -23.29 0.48
C ASP A 93 2.59 -22.07 0.48
N ALA A 94 2.98 -21.56 1.66
CA ALA A 94 3.91 -20.45 1.79
C ALA A 94 5.39 -20.84 1.59
N GLY A 95 5.70 -22.14 1.38
CA GLY A 95 7.04 -22.57 0.96
C GLY A 95 8.17 -22.22 1.92
N GLY A 96 7.90 -22.16 3.23
CA GLY A 96 8.88 -21.81 4.26
C GLY A 96 8.94 -20.32 4.64
N LEU A 97 8.16 -19.45 3.98
CA LEU A 97 8.06 -18.02 4.31
C LEU A 97 7.21 -17.74 5.56
N LEU A 98 6.43 -18.71 6.05
CA LEU A 98 5.69 -18.61 7.29
C LEU A 98 6.26 -19.57 8.34
N ALA A 99 6.27 -19.13 9.60
CA ALA A 99 6.62 -19.99 10.72
C ALA A 99 5.56 -21.10 10.90
N PRO A 100 5.98 -22.29 11.39
CA PRO A 100 5.10 -23.43 11.56
C PRO A 100 3.97 -23.18 12.56
N VAL A 101 2.87 -23.91 12.38
CA VAL A 101 1.74 -23.97 13.32
C VAL A 101 1.84 -25.27 14.11
N GLU A 102 1.87 -25.17 15.43
CA GLU A 102 1.88 -26.34 16.30
C GLU A 102 0.46 -26.94 16.40
N VAL A 103 0.31 -28.20 15.98
CA VAL A 103 -0.94 -28.95 16.05
C VAL A 103 -1.41 -29.01 17.52
N GLY A 104 -2.66 -28.61 17.78
CA GLY A 104 -3.22 -28.55 19.13
C GLY A 104 -2.62 -27.48 20.07
N GLY A 105 -1.58 -26.74 19.65
CA GLY A 105 -0.93 -25.69 20.45
C GLY A 105 -1.64 -24.34 20.41
N TRP A 106 -2.66 -24.20 19.57
CA TRP A 106 -3.40 -22.96 19.34
C TRP A 106 -4.77 -22.99 20.02
N ARG A 107 -5.29 -21.80 20.35
CA ARG A 107 -6.59 -21.65 21.03
C ARG A 107 -7.54 -20.67 20.36
N TYR A 108 -7.01 -19.75 19.57
CA TYR A 108 -7.74 -18.62 19.00
C TYR A 108 -7.54 -18.54 17.49
N ALA A 109 -8.54 -18.00 16.78
CA ALA A 109 -8.49 -17.76 15.35
C ALA A 109 -8.71 -16.27 15.05
N THR A 110 -7.80 -15.64 14.29
CA THR A 110 -7.84 -14.21 13.98
C THR A 110 -8.98 -13.84 13.05
N LEU A 111 -9.63 -12.71 13.32
CA LEU A 111 -10.54 -11.99 12.41
C LEU A 111 -9.89 -10.70 11.88
N SER A 112 -8.90 -10.14 12.57
CA SER A 112 -8.05 -9.04 12.09
C SER A 112 -6.60 -9.23 12.53
N ALA A 113 -5.69 -8.38 12.03
CA ALA A 113 -4.26 -8.38 12.42
C ALA A 113 -3.53 -9.72 12.19
N SER A 114 -3.98 -10.52 11.22
CA SER A 114 -3.39 -11.84 10.92
C SER A 114 -1.93 -11.74 10.46
N HIS A 115 -1.58 -10.79 9.59
CA HIS A 115 -0.20 -10.56 9.15
C HIS A 115 0.69 -10.13 10.30
N THR A 116 0.23 -9.19 11.15
CA THR A 116 0.95 -8.79 12.36
C THR A 116 1.22 -9.98 13.27
N ASN A 117 0.23 -10.86 13.48
CA ASN A 117 0.43 -12.07 14.27
C ASN A 117 1.46 -13.01 13.65
N GLN A 118 1.49 -13.16 12.32
CA GLN A 118 2.52 -13.96 11.63
C GLN A 118 3.91 -13.33 11.78
N VAL A 119 4.04 -12.00 11.67
CA VAL A 119 5.31 -11.30 11.91
C VAL A 119 5.84 -11.58 13.31
N LEU A 120 4.99 -11.42 14.34
CA LEU A 120 5.37 -11.72 15.72
C LEU A 120 5.75 -13.19 15.91
N ARG A 121 5.12 -14.11 15.16
CA ARG A 121 5.47 -15.53 15.18
C ARG A 121 6.83 -15.81 14.53
N LEU A 122 7.13 -15.19 13.38
CA LEU A 122 8.44 -15.31 12.74
C LEU A 122 9.55 -14.95 13.74
N ILE A 123 9.39 -13.82 14.43
CA ILE A 123 10.33 -13.35 15.45
C ILE A 123 10.41 -14.34 16.63
N SER A 124 9.26 -14.78 17.16
CA SER A 124 9.21 -15.71 18.29
C SER A 124 9.92 -17.04 18.01
N TYR A 125 9.93 -17.49 16.75
CA TYR A 125 10.57 -18.74 16.34
C TYR A 125 12.02 -18.57 15.89
N GLY A 126 12.55 -17.34 15.83
CA GLY A 126 13.83 -17.06 15.17
C GLY A 126 13.81 -17.55 13.73
N TRP A 127 12.68 -17.33 13.05
CA TRP A 127 12.43 -17.87 11.72
C TRP A 127 13.24 -17.12 10.66
N HIS A 128 13.20 -17.67 9.46
CA HIS A 128 13.83 -17.09 8.29
C HIS A 128 13.24 -15.71 7.97
N HIS A 129 14.11 -14.75 7.63
CA HIS A 129 13.74 -13.47 7.04
C HIS A 129 14.72 -13.12 5.94
N GLU A 130 14.27 -13.21 4.69
CA GLU A 130 15.00 -12.71 3.53
C GLU A 130 14.61 -11.26 3.25
N HIS A 131 15.62 -10.45 3.00
CA HIS A 131 15.52 -9.05 2.61
C HIS A 131 15.20 -8.97 1.11
N ILE A 132 14.09 -8.34 0.73
CA ILE A 132 13.61 -8.42 -0.67
C ILE A 132 14.10 -7.25 -1.55
N GLU A 133 14.56 -6.11 -1.03
CA GLU A 133 15.04 -4.99 -1.88
C GLU A 133 16.16 -4.18 -1.22
N ASP A 134 17.08 -3.61 -2.00
CA ASP A 134 18.34 -2.91 -1.64
C ASP A 134 18.22 -1.65 -0.74
N GLY A 135 17.53 -1.74 0.40
CA GLY A 135 17.39 -0.68 1.42
C GLY A 135 18.11 -0.99 2.74
N GLU A 136 18.40 0.05 3.51
CA GLU A 136 19.02 -0.01 4.84
C GLU A 136 18.05 -0.57 5.90
N CYS A 137 17.79 -1.88 5.91
CA CYS A 137 17.12 -2.52 7.05
C CYS A 137 18.13 -2.72 8.19
N PRO A 138 17.76 -2.48 9.46
CA PRO A 138 18.59 -2.87 10.59
C PRO A 138 18.89 -4.37 10.50
N ASP A 139 20.17 -4.74 10.60
CA ASP A 139 20.59 -6.14 10.54
C ASP A 139 20.13 -6.90 11.79
N VAL A 140 18.90 -7.38 11.76
CA VAL A 140 18.28 -8.20 12.81
C VAL A 140 18.42 -9.70 12.52
N THR A 141 19.12 -10.05 11.44
CA THR A 141 19.27 -11.44 10.99
C THR A 141 20.70 -11.93 11.12
N VAL A 142 20.88 -13.20 11.49
CA VAL A 142 22.18 -13.87 11.43
C VAL A 142 21.99 -15.19 10.70
N GLY A 143 22.68 -15.36 9.56
CA GLY A 143 22.49 -16.52 8.69
C GLY A 143 21.07 -16.62 8.14
N GLY A 144 20.44 -15.49 7.80
CA GLY A 144 19.07 -15.41 7.27
C GLY A 144 17.97 -15.65 8.31
N ARG A 145 18.29 -15.77 9.59
CA ARG A 145 17.32 -15.99 10.68
C ARG A 145 17.25 -14.80 11.63
N ILE A 146 16.06 -14.46 12.06
CA ILE A 146 15.84 -13.37 13.02
C ILE A 146 16.50 -13.74 14.36
N LEU A 147 17.42 -12.90 14.84
CA LEU A 147 18.03 -13.07 16.16
C LEU A 147 17.40 -12.10 17.15
N GLY A 148 16.75 -12.66 18.18
CA GLY A 148 16.04 -11.89 19.20
C GLY A 148 16.91 -10.84 19.90
N GLU A 149 18.20 -11.11 20.10
CA GLU A 149 19.14 -10.16 20.70
C GLU A 149 19.34 -8.91 19.84
N GLN A 150 19.47 -9.06 18.52
CA GLN A 150 19.62 -7.91 17.61
C GLN A 150 18.32 -7.11 17.56
N LEU A 151 17.18 -7.79 17.46
CA LEU A 151 15.88 -7.13 17.51
C LEU A 151 15.67 -6.37 18.83
N GLY A 152 16.10 -6.94 19.96
CA GLY A 152 16.02 -6.30 21.26
C GLY A 152 16.82 -4.99 21.36
N LYS A 153 17.91 -4.86 20.60
CA LYS A 153 18.73 -3.64 20.53
C LYS A 153 18.06 -2.53 19.72
N VAL A 154 17.48 -2.87 18.56
CA VAL A 154 16.90 -1.87 17.64
C VAL A 154 15.42 -1.58 17.88
N GLY A 155 14.70 -2.51 18.52
CA GLY A 155 13.26 -2.43 18.74
C GLY A 155 12.81 -3.20 19.99
N PRO A 156 13.16 -2.73 21.20
CA PRO A 156 12.89 -3.46 22.45
C PRO A 156 11.39 -3.71 22.69
N LEU A 157 10.52 -2.76 22.32
CA LEU A 157 9.07 -2.94 22.42
C LEU A 157 8.55 -3.97 21.42
N PHE A 158 9.11 -4.00 20.21
CA PHE A 158 8.72 -4.97 19.19
C PHE A 158 9.16 -6.39 19.58
N TYR A 159 10.38 -6.51 20.08
CA TYR A 159 10.90 -7.76 20.63
C TYR A 159 10.01 -8.25 21.79
N LYS A 160 9.67 -7.37 22.73
CA LYS A 160 8.75 -7.68 23.83
C LYS A 160 7.39 -8.18 23.31
N ALA A 161 6.79 -7.51 22.34
CA ALA A 161 5.52 -7.93 21.73
C ALA A 161 5.61 -9.31 21.07
N ALA A 162 6.75 -9.68 20.47
CA ALA A 162 6.95 -11.00 19.89
C ALA A 162 7.10 -12.10 20.94
N GLN A 163 7.81 -11.82 22.04
CA GLN A 163 8.04 -12.80 23.11
C GLN A 163 6.81 -12.99 24.00
N GLU A 164 6.19 -11.90 24.44
CA GLU A 164 5.09 -11.91 25.40
C GLU A 164 3.71 -11.95 24.72
N GLY A 165 3.64 -11.70 23.42
CA GLY A 165 2.40 -11.50 22.69
C GLY A 165 1.83 -10.09 22.83
N ILE A 166 0.67 -9.86 22.24
CA ILE A 166 -0.06 -8.58 22.26
C ILE A 166 -1.43 -8.75 22.90
N VAL A 167 -2.09 -7.66 23.27
CA VAL A 167 -3.44 -7.68 23.84
C VAL A 167 -4.47 -7.80 22.72
N TRP A 168 -5.26 -8.88 22.75
CA TRP A 168 -6.34 -9.18 21.82
C TRP A 168 -7.70 -8.89 22.42
N THR A 169 -8.60 -8.32 21.62
CA THR A 169 -10.03 -8.47 21.85
C THR A 169 -10.43 -9.88 21.41
N VAL A 170 -10.88 -10.69 22.36
CA VAL A 170 -11.30 -12.07 22.11
C VAL A 170 -12.81 -12.16 22.17
N ILE A 171 -13.42 -12.77 21.15
CA ILE A 171 -14.84 -13.12 21.10
C ILE A 171 -15.01 -14.56 21.59
N LEU A 172 -16.00 -14.80 22.44
CA LEU A 172 -16.34 -16.15 22.88
C LEU A 172 -16.79 -17.04 21.72
N SER A 173 -16.37 -18.30 21.74
CA SER A 173 -16.71 -19.28 20.69
C SER A 173 -18.21 -19.35 20.39
N LEU A 174 -19.04 -19.31 21.44
CA LEU A 174 -20.51 -19.33 21.36
C LEU A 174 -21.08 -18.31 20.37
N VAL A 175 -20.48 -17.12 20.26
CA VAL A 175 -20.98 -16.05 19.40
C VAL A 175 -20.93 -16.46 17.93
N LEU A 176 -19.83 -17.05 17.48
CA LEU A 176 -19.70 -17.48 16.08
C LEU A 176 -20.34 -18.83 15.82
N THR A 177 -20.50 -19.67 16.85
CA THR A 177 -21.34 -20.87 16.74
C THR A 177 -22.80 -20.49 16.47
N GLN A 178 -23.34 -19.51 17.21
CA GLN A 178 -24.73 -19.08 17.08
C GLN A 178 -24.96 -18.15 15.88
N TYR A 179 -23.99 -17.29 15.57
CA TYR A 179 -24.09 -16.30 14.49
C TYR A 179 -22.82 -16.30 13.61
N PRO A 180 -22.62 -17.35 12.78
CA PRO A 180 -21.40 -17.48 11.97
C PRO A 180 -21.15 -16.32 11.00
N ILE A 181 -22.22 -15.63 10.58
CA ILE A 181 -22.15 -14.48 9.67
C ILE A 181 -21.40 -13.28 10.27
N LEU A 182 -21.34 -13.18 11.61
CA LEU A 182 -20.64 -12.09 12.28
C LEU A 182 -19.13 -12.12 12.00
N ALA A 183 -18.57 -13.31 11.76
CA ALA A 183 -17.18 -13.47 11.35
C ALA A 183 -16.87 -12.62 10.10
N ASN A 184 -17.79 -12.61 9.12
CA ASN A 184 -17.63 -11.86 7.87
C ASN A 184 -17.67 -10.35 8.13
N ILE A 185 -18.63 -9.87 8.91
CA ILE A 185 -18.77 -8.44 9.22
C ILE A 185 -17.54 -7.93 9.98
N LEU A 186 -17.09 -8.69 10.98
CA LEU A 186 -15.99 -8.32 11.86
C LEU A 186 -14.64 -8.37 11.14
N GLN A 187 -14.38 -9.42 10.35
CA GLN A 187 -13.17 -9.46 9.54
C GLN A 187 -13.19 -8.36 8.46
N GLU A 188 -14.36 -8.12 7.84
CA GLU A 188 -14.59 -7.01 6.91
C GLU A 188 -14.16 -5.67 7.50
N ALA A 189 -14.74 -5.27 8.62
CA ALA A 189 -14.38 -4.04 9.29
C ALA A 189 -12.93 -4.03 9.78
N GLY A 190 -12.46 -5.10 10.42
CA GLY A 190 -11.14 -5.18 11.05
C GLY A 190 -9.97 -5.13 10.08
N ASN A 191 -10.17 -5.55 8.83
CA ASN A 191 -9.17 -5.38 7.78
C ASN A 191 -9.39 -4.13 6.95
N THR A 192 -10.40 -3.28 7.22
CA THR A 192 -10.69 -2.09 6.38
C THR A 192 -9.51 -1.10 6.32
N SER A 193 -8.72 -1.00 7.39
CA SER A 193 -7.45 -0.25 7.42
C SER A 193 -6.36 -0.82 6.49
N GLY A 194 -6.46 -2.09 6.09
CA GLY A 194 -5.66 -2.74 5.04
C GLY A 194 -6.47 -3.12 3.77
N ARG A 195 -7.73 -2.68 3.66
CA ARG A 195 -8.61 -2.86 2.48
C ARG A 195 -8.76 -1.56 1.70
N ASN A 196 -7.71 -0.76 1.60
CA ASN A 196 -7.65 0.13 0.43
C ASN A 196 -7.52 -0.68 -0.87
N TRP A 197 -7.25 -2.00 -0.79
CA TRP A 197 -6.95 -2.81 -1.97
C TRP A 197 -7.75 -4.10 -2.18
N HIS A 198 -8.33 -4.86 -1.24
CA HIS A 198 -8.86 -6.21 -1.61
C HIS A 198 -10.37 -6.28 -1.91
N GLY A 199 -11.22 -5.53 -1.19
CA GLY A 199 -12.52 -5.10 -1.76
C GLY A 199 -12.34 -3.93 -2.73
N GLY A 200 -11.21 -3.24 -2.61
CA GLY A 200 -10.79 -2.14 -3.45
C GLY A 200 -10.37 -2.58 -4.85
N PHE A 201 -9.76 -3.75 -5.07
CA PHE A 201 -9.20 -4.13 -6.38
C PHE A 201 -10.31 -4.42 -7.37
N THR A 202 -11.30 -5.24 -7.01
CA THR A 202 -12.47 -5.45 -7.88
C THR A 202 -13.20 -4.14 -8.14
N ILE A 203 -13.45 -3.32 -7.10
CA ILE A 203 -14.09 -2.01 -7.27
C ILE A 203 -13.20 -1.05 -8.07
N PHE A 204 -11.87 -1.14 -7.94
CA PHE A 204 -10.88 -0.33 -8.63
C PHE A 204 -10.86 -0.72 -10.09
N TRP A 205 -10.78 -1.99 -10.43
CA TRP A 205 -10.90 -2.49 -11.81
C TRP A 205 -12.25 -2.17 -12.42
N ASP A 206 -13.35 -2.40 -11.69
CA ASP A 206 -14.69 -2.05 -12.14
C ASP A 206 -14.81 -0.54 -12.36
N SER A 207 -14.19 0.28 -11.51
CA SER A 207 -14.21 1.74 -11.65
C SER A 207 -13.28 2.22 -12.76
N LEU A 208 -12.13 1.56 -12.94
CA LEU A 208 -11.13 1.88 -13.96
C LEU A 208 -11.67 1.51 -15.35
N GLY A 209 -12.39 0.39 -15.45
CA GLY A 209 -13.03 -0.09 -16.67
C GLY A 209 -14.29 0.67 -17.06
N ARG A 210 -14.86 1.52 -16.19
CA ARG A 210 -16.03 2.34 -16.54
C ARG A 210 -15.65 3.46 -17.50
N ASP A 211 -16.44 3.59 -18.55
CA ASP A 211 -16.31 4.71 -19.49
C ASP A 211 -16.76 6.03 -18.86
N LEU A 212 -16.16 7.11 -19.37
CA LEU A 212 -16.64 8.45 -19.07
C LEU A 212 -18.08 8.59 -19.56
N LYS A 213 -18.96 9.14 -18.73
CA LYS A 213 -20.36 9.35 -19.14
C LYS A 213 -20.43 10.19 -20.43
N GLY A 214 -20.92 9.56 -21.51
CA GLY A 214 -21.09 10.18 -22.82
C GLY A 214 -19.78 10.70 -23.44
N GLY A 215 -18.67 9.97 -23.29
CA GLY A 215 -17.35 10.39 -23.77
C GLY A 215 -16.55 9.29 -24.48
N ALA A 216 -15.47 9.71 -25.14
CA ALA A 216 -14.47 8.84 -25.75
C ALA A 216 -13.71 8.02 -24.68
N PRO A 217 -13.16 6.85 -25.05
CA PRO A 217 -12.37 6.03 -24.12
C PRO A 217 -11.05 6.72 -23.79
N VAL A 218 -10.70 6.79 -22.50
CA VAL A 218 -9.44 7.37 -21.99
C VAL A 218 -8.44 6.29 -21.61
N LEU A 219 -8.00 5.52 -22.62
CA LEU A 219 -7.20 4.30 -22.40
C LEU A 219 -5.82 4.58 -21.81
N ARG A 220 -5.17 5.67 -22.21
CA ARG A 220 -3.80 5.99 -21.76
C ARG A 220 -3.83 6.47 -20.31
N LEU A 221 -4.80 7.32 -19.97
CA LEU A 221 -5.07 7.74 -18.61
C LEU A 221 -5.29 6.52 -17.69
N ARG A 222 -6.12 5.55 -18.12
CA ARG A 222 -6.35 4.32 -17.35
C ARG A 222 -5.07 3.54 -17.08
N HIS A 223 -4.24 3.35 -18.10
CA HIS A 223 -2.95 2.65 -17.94
C HIS A 223 -2.00 3.41 -17.03
N ALA A 224 -1.90 4.73 -17.17
CA ALA A 224 -1.07 5.57 -16.31
C ALA A 224 -1.54 5.56 -14.85
N MET A 225 -2.86 5.63 -14.63
CA MET A 225 -3.46 5.49 -13.29
C MET A 225 -3.18 4.13 -12.66
N LEU A 226 -3.28 3.06 -13.45
CA LEU A 226 -2.95 1.71 -12.98
C LEU A 226 -1.48 1.61 -12.56
N ARG A 227 -0.55 2.14 -13.36
CA ARG A 227 0.87 2.18 -12.99
C ARG A 227 1.09 2.97 -11.71
N LEU A 228 0.54 4.18 -11.61
CA LEU A 228 0.70 5.03 -10.43
C LEU A 228 0.06 4.44 -9.16
N ALA A 229 -0.97 3.59 -9.32
CA ALA A 229 -1.58 2.87 -8.20
C ALA A 229 -0.76 1.64 -7.76
N LEU A 230 0.09 1.10 -8.65
CA LEU A 230 0.87 -0.14 -8.43
C LEU A 230 2.36 0.10 -8.17
N VAL A 231 2.89 1.23 -8.61
CA VAL A 231 4.32 1.54 -8.60
C VAL A 231 4.57 2.65 -7.59
N GLY A 232 5.28 2.31 -6.50
CA GLY A 232 5.81 3.24 -5.51
C GLY A 232 5.32 3.01 -4.06
N PRO A 233 6.13 3.38 -3.05
CA PRO A 233 5.77 3.24 -1.63
C PRO A 233 4.59 4.12 -1.22
N ASP A 234 4.30 5.17 -1.99
CA ASP A 234 3.36 6.24 -1.62
C ASP A 234 1.90 6.00 -2.07
N GLN A 235 1.61 4.92 -2.82
CA GLN A 235 0.27 4.53 -3.28
C GLN A 235 -0.63 5.73 -3.65
N VAL A 236 -0.12 6.62 -4.52
CA VAL A 236 -0.65 7.98 -4.69
C VAL A 236 -2.09 7.96 -5.21
N ILE A 237 -2.49 6.94 -5.96
CA ILE A 237 -3.85 6.75 -6.48
C ILE A 237 -4.59 5.65 -5.73
N ASN A 238 -5.83 5.93 -5.31
CA ASN A 238 -6.73 5.00 -4.64
C ASN A 238 -8.06 4.84 -5.40
N THR A 239 -8.92 3.93 -4.94
CA THR A 239 -10.24 3.65 -5.55
C THR A 239 -11.15 4.88 -5.63
N GLY A 240 -11.06 5.83 -4.68
CA GLY A 240 -11.81 7.08 -4.70
C GLY A 240 -11.44 7.97 -5.88
N ASP A 241 -10.15 8.05 -6.20
CA ASP A 241 -9.65 8.80 -7.36
C ASP A 241 -10.15 8.18 -8.67
N VAL A 242 -10.07 6.86 -8.80
CA VAL A 242 -10.60 6.16 -9.99
C VAL A 242 -12.10 6.38 -10.16
N LYS A 243 -12.87 6.40 -9.06
CA LYS A 243 -14.31 6.76 -9.14
C LYS A 243 -14.51 8.21 -9.60
N LYS A 244 -13.68 9.14 -9.11
CA LYS A 244 -13.73 10.56 -9.52
C LYS A 244 -13.47 10.74 -11.01
N MET A 245 -12.66 9.88 -11.65
CA MET A 245 -12.45 9.88 -13.10
C MET A 245 -13.77 9.86 -13.88
N SER A 246 -14.72 9.02 -13.47
CA SER A 246 -16.03 8.86 -14.12
C SER A 246 -17.03 9.99 -13.82
N SER A 247 -16.64 10.98 -13.00
CA SER A 247 -17.50 12.11 -12.65
C SER A 247 -17.58 13.15 -13.77
N VAL A 248 -18.74 13.81 -13.89
CA VAL A 248 -18.93 14.89 -14.88
C VAL A 248 -17.93 16.03 -14.65
N ALA A 249 -17.63 16.35 -13.39
CA ALA A 249 -16.68 17.41 -13.02
C ALA A 249 -15.23 17.10 -13.44
N PHE A 250 -14.87 15.82 -13.60
CA PHE A 250 -13.50 15.43 -13.96
C PHE A 250 -13.33 15.13 -15.45
N LYS A 251 -14.43 15.04 -16.21
CA LYS A 251 -14.44 14.64 -17.62
C LYS A 251 -13.48 15.45 -18.48
N GLU A 252 -13.50 16.77 -18.37
CA GLU A 252 -12.64 17.66 -19.17
C GLU A 252 -11.15 17.47 -18.82
N LYS A 253 -10.83 17.34 -17.53
CA LYS A 253 -9.45 17.12 -17.06
C LYS A 253 -8.93 15.75 -17.51
N ALA A 254 -9.77 14.73 -17.48
CA ALA A 254 -9.45 13.38 -17.97
C ALA A 254 -9.17 13.34 -19.47
N LEU A 255 -10.05 13.94 -20.29
CA LEU A 255 -9.88 14.04 -21.74
C LEU A 255 -8.58 14.76 -22.09
N ARG A 256 -8.35 15.94 -21.52
CA ARG A 256 -7.14 16.72 -21.79
C ARG A 256 -5.85 15.99 -21.39
N CYS A 257 -5.91 15.22 -20.31
CA CYS A 257 -4.80 14.40 -19.85
C CYS A 257 -4.51 13.26 -20.84
N ASP A 258 -5.55 12.53 -21.28
CA ASP A 258 -5.42 11.43 -22.24
C ASP A 258 -4.97 11.91 -23.63
N ASP A 259 -5.56 13.00 -24.13
CA ASP A 259 -5.20 13.64 -25.41
C ASP A 259 -3.73 14.07 -25.41
N LEU A 260 -3.23 14.62 -24.30
CA LEU A 260 -1.82 15.00 -24.19
C LEU A 260 -0.88 13.78 -24.20
N MET A 261 -1.27 12.67 -23.57
CA MET A 261 -0.50 11.43 -23.64
C MET A 261 -0.46 10.88 -25.08
N ILE A 262 -1.57 10.97 -25.81
CA ILE A 262 -1.66 10.57 -27.22
C ILE A 262 -0.75 11.44 -28.09
N ASP A 263 -0.90 12.77 -28.00
CA ASP A 263 -0.07 13.74 -28.74
C ASP A 263 1.41 13.48 -28.50
N MET A 264 1.79 13.28 -27.23
CA MET A 264 3.20 13.15 -26.88
C MET A 264 3.81 11.83 -27.34
N ARG A 265 3.04 10.73 -27.27
CA ARG A 265 3.46 9.46 -27.87
C ARG A 265 3.63 9.56 -29.37
N ALA A 266 2.74 10.26 -30.06
CA ALA A 266 2.87 10.48 -31.50
C ALA A 266 4.15 11.24 -31.85
N TYR A 267 4.52 12.28 -31.09
CA TYR A 267 5.81 12.97 -31.27
C TYR A 267 7.01 12.08 -30.96
N TYR A 268 6.93 11.32 -29.87
CA TYR A 268 7.96 10.38 -29.43
C TYR A 268 8.24 9.30 -30.47
N GLU A 269 7.20 8.64 -30.97
CA GLU A 269 7.27 7.55 -31.95
C GLU A 269 7.67 8.05 -33.34
N ALA A 270 7.23 9.26 -33.74
CA ALA A 270 7.53 9.81 -35.06
C ALA A 270 8.96 10.39 -35.18
N ARG A 271 9.64 10.67 -34.06
CA ARG A 271 10.94 11.37 -34.07
C ARG A 271 12.10 10.57 -33.52
N LEU A 272 11.85 9.51 -32.78
CA LEU A 272 12.89 8.68 -32.18
C LEU A 272 12.97 7.34 -32.89
N ALA A 273 14.18 6.82 -33.07
CA ALA A 273 14.40 5.46 -33.55
C ALA A 273 14.00 4.42 -32.47
N ASP A 274 13.66 3.20 -32.86
CA ASP A 274 13.20 2.14 -31.94
C ASP A 274 14.17 1.87 -30.77
N GLU A 275 15.48 2.00 -31.02
CA GLU A 275 16.52 1.85 -29.99
C GLU A 275 16.47 2.99 -28.95
N GLU A 276 16.22 4.22 -29.38
CA GLU A 276 16.06 5.38 -28.51
C GLU A 276 14.75 5.29 -27.73
N GLN A 277 13.67 4.86 -28.41
CA GLN A 277 12.37 4.63 -27.79
C GLN A 277 12.45 3.59 -26.66
N SER A 278 13.25 2.53 -26.85
CA SER A 278 13.44 1.50 -25.83
C SER A 278 14.20 2.04 -24.62
N LYS A 279 15.25 2.86 -24.85
CA LYS A 279 16.04 3.49 -23.77
C LYS A 279 15.23 4.49 -22.95
N LEU A 280 14.32 5.22 -23.59
CA LEU A 280 13.53 6.28 -22.95
C LEU A 280 12.14 5.84 -22.48
N GLN A 281 11.81 4.55 -22.59
CA GLN A 281 10.50 4.03 -22.22
C GLN A 281 10.13 4.35 -20.77
N LYS A 282 11.10 4.25 -19.84
CA LYS A 282 10.90 4.60 -18.43
C LYS A 282 10.51 6.08 -18.26
N LEU A 283 11.20 6.97 -18.98
CA LEU A 283 10.95 8.42 -18.95
C LEU A 283 9.53 8.74 -19.46
N LEU A 284 9.08 8.05 -20.51
CA LEU A 284 7.71 8.19 -21.02
C LEU A 284 6.66 7.71 -19.99
N PHE A 285 6.94 6.64 -19.23
CA PHE A 285 6.03 6.20 -18.17
C PHE A 285 5.99 7.17 -16.99
N GLU A 286 7.14 7.73 -16.60
CA GLU A 286 7.21 8.77 -15.57
C GLU A 286 6.41 10.01 -15.95
N PHE A 287 6.51 10.44 -17.22
CA PHE A 287 5.69 11.52 -17.78
C PHE A 287 4.18 11.24 -17.65
N GLU A 288 3.74 10.04 -18.07
CA GLU A 288 2.32 9.69 -18.02
C GLU A 288 1.80 9.67 -16.57
N MET A 289 2.61 9.17 -15.64
CA MET A 289 2.29 9.19 -14.21
C MET A 289 2.22 10.61 -13.66
N GLU A 290 3.10 11.53 -14.10
CA GLU A 290 3.05 12.95 -13.75
C GLU A 290 1.72 13.59 -14.13
N LEU A 291 1.27 13.37 -15.37
CA LEU A 291 0.02 13.93 -15.83
C LEU A 291 -1.17 13.45 -15.00
N VAL A 292 -1.17 12.18 -14.57
CA VAL A 292 -2.16 11.67 -13.63
C VAL A 292 -2.06 12.38 -12.28
N ALA A 293 -0.86 12.50 -11.71
CA ALA A 293 -0.68 13.17 -10.42
C ALA A 293 -1.19 14.62 -10.47
N ILE A 294 -0.84 15.39 -11.50
CA ILE A 294 -1.34 16.76 -11.72
C ILE A 294 -2.86 16.77 -11.93
N ALA A 295 -3.41 15.82 -12.68
CA ALA A 295 -4.86 15.73 -12.89
C ALA A 295 -5.61 15.55 -11.56
N PHE A 296 -5.05 14.79 -10.63
CA PHE A 296 -5.64 14.52 -9.32
C PHE A 296 -5.20 15.47 -8.20
N ASP A 297 -4.40 16.49 -8.53
CA ASP A 297 -3.83 17.45 -7.57
C ASP A 297 -3.00 16.73 -6.48
N LYS A 298 -2.19 15.75 -6.92
CA LYS A 298 -1.32 14.91 -6.10
C LYS A 298 0.15 15.08 -6.47
N ARG A 299 1.04 14.55 -5.64
CA ARG A 299 2.49 14.49 -5.87
C ARG A 299 2.99 13.06 -5.68
N HIS A 300 3.97 12.66 -6.48
CA HIS A 300 4.64 11.37 -6.37
C HIS A 300 6.16 11.58 -6.32
N CYS A 301 6.91 10.72 -5.63
CA CYS A 301 8.34 10.93 -5.40
C CYS A 301 9.20 10.78 -6.66
N SER A 302 8.73 10.02 -7.65
CA SER A 302 9.37 9.91 -8.97
C SER A 302 8.92 10.96 -9.99
N CYS A 303 8.01 11.85 -9.59
CA CYS A 303 7.44 12.88 -10.45
C CYS A 303 8.38 14.10 -10.56
N TRP A 304 8.44 14.73 -11.72
CA TRP A 304 9.33 15.86 -11.98
C TRP A 304 8.99 17.01 -11.04
N LYS A 305 9.93 17.30 -10.13
CA LYS A 305 9.72 18.10 -8.91
C LYS A 305 9.13 19.51 -9.11
N ASN A 306 9.04 20.00 -10.35
CA ASN A 306 8.71 21.39 -10.68
C ASN A 306 7.52 21.57 -11.64
N ALA A 307 6.85 20.51 -12.09
CA ALA A 307 5.68 20.66 -12.96
C ALA A 307 4.41 20.91 -12.14
N ALA A 308 3.77 22.08 -12.32
CA ALA A 308 2.49 22.41 -11.69
C ALA A 308 1.30 22.36 -12.68
N SER A 309 1.56 22.19 -13.97
CA SER A 309 0.56 22.07 -15.02
C SER A 309 0.91 21.02 -16.06
N PHE A 310 -0.08 20.58 -16.83
CA PHE A 310 0.12 19.65 -17.95
C PHE A 310 1.14 20.17 -18.97
N GLU A 311 1.13 21.47 -19.26
CA GLU A 311 2.07 22.10 -20.19
C GLU A 311 3.50 22.11 -19.64
N GLN A 312 3.66 22.38 -18.34
CA GLN A 312 4.99 22.35 -17.71
C GLN A 312 5.54 20.92 -17.67
N ALA A 313 4.69 19.92 -17.39
CA ALA A 313 5.08 18.52 -17.49
C ALA A 313 5.46 18.15 -18.93
N ALA A 314 4.66 18.52 -19.93
CA ALA A 314 4.98 18.26 -21.33
C ALA A 314 6.32 18.89 -21.74
N GLN A 315 6.59 20.13 -21.32
CA GLN A 315 7.87 20.78 -21.62
C GLN A 315 9.06 20.09 -20.91
N ALA A 316 8.89 19.71 -19.64
CA ALA A 316 9.92 18.99 -18.88
C ALA A 316 10.24 17.63 -19.51
N PHE A 317 9.23 16.95 -20.08
CA PHE A 317 9.45 15.72 -20.84
C PHE A 317 10.31 15.97 -22.08
N VAL A 318 9.96 16.97 -22.89
CA VAL A 318 10.70 17.33 -24.11
C VAL A 318 12.15 17.65 -23.79
N ASP A 319 12.38 18.44 -22.74
CA ASP A 319 13.74 18.80 -22.31
C ASP A 319 14.52 17.57 -21.83
N SER A 320 13.86 16.65 -21.12
CA SER A 320 14.47 15.40 -20.66
C SER A 320 14.81 14.46 -21.82
N VAL A 321 13.92 14.31 -22.81
CA VAL A 321 14.21 13.54 -24.04
C VAL A 321 15.41 14.15 -24.77
N PHE A 322 15.42 15.47 -24.96
CA PHE A 322 16.53 16.15 -25.60
C PHE A 322 17.86 15.95 -24.86
N GLN A 323 17.86 15.97 -23.52
CA GLN A 323 19.07 15.70 -22.73
C GLN A 323 19.64 14.29 -22.91
N HIS A 324 18.79 13.28 -23.13
CA HIS A 324 19.24 11.89 -23.21
C HIS A 324 19.66 11.47 -24.62
N VAL A 325 19.01 11.99 -25.67
CA VAL A 325 19.25 11.56 -27.06
C VAL A 325 19.57 12.70 -28.03
N ASN A 326 19.63 13.95 -27.56
CA ASN A 326 19.90 15.14 -28.37
C ASN A 326 18.91 15.33 -29.55
N VAL A 327 17.69 14.77 -29.43
CA VAL A 327 16.61 14.91 -30.40
C VAL A 327 15.46 15.67 -29.74
N ARG A 328 14.98 16.70 -30.43
CA ARG A 328 13.85 17.53 -29.98
C ARG A 328 12.57 17.04 -30.67
N ILE A 329 11.68 16.44 -29.87
CA ILE A 329 10.48 15.79 -30.39
C ILE A 329 9.36 16.78 -30.76
N THR A 330 9.34 17.98 -30.15
CA THR A 330 8.37 19.05 -30.43
C THR A 330 8.76 20.36 -29.74
N ASP A 331 8.23 21.51 -30.20
CA ASP A 331 8.41 22.85 -29.61
C ASP A 331 7.12 23.46 -29.05
N LYS A 332 6.01 22.70 -29.12
CA LYS A 332 4.65 23.18 -28.81
C LYS A 332 4.51 23.78 -27.41
N TRP A 333 5.33 23.36 -26.45
CA TRP A 333 5.25 23.79 -25.05
C TRP A 333 6.41 24.65 -24.57
N GLU A 334 7.28 25.11 -25.47
CA GLU A 334 8.55 25.81 -25.13
C GLU A 334 8.32 27.00 -24.19
N ARG A 335 7.23 27.75 -24.40
CA ARG A 335 6.84 28.91 -23.57
C ARG A 335 6.55 28.57 -22.11
N HIS A 336 6.35 27.29 -21.78
CA HIS A 336 6.05 26.79 -20.44
C HIS A 336 7.30 26.25 -19.72
N ARG A 337 8.49 26.35 -20.33
CA ARG A 337 9.74 25.96 -19.66
C ARG A 337 9.89 26.80 -18.38
N PRO A 338 10.18 26.17 -17.21
CA PRO A 338 10.48 26.92 -16.00
C PRO A 338 11.62 27.91 -16.27
N LYS A 339 11.43 29.17 -15.91
CA LYS A 339 12.53 30.14 -15.93
C LYS A 339 13.51 29.69 -14.86
N THR A 340 14.72 29.32 -15.25
CA THR A 340 15.80 29.05 -14.30
C THR A 340 15.96 30.30 -13.45
N GLU A 341 15.79 30.19 -12.13
CA GLU A 341 16.23 31.25 -11.23
C GLU A 341 17.73 31.40 -11.46
N GLU A 342 18.16 32.55 -11.99
CA GLU A 342 19.56 32.91 -11.99
C GLU A 342 20.03 32.84 -10.53
N PRO A 343 21.17 32.18 -10.23
CA PRO A 343 21.72 32.21 -8.88
C PRO A 343 21.95 33.68 -8.53
N ALA A 344 21.32 34.12 -7.43
CA ALA A 344 21.41 35.49 -6.94
C ALA A 344 22.87 35.96 -7.00
N ALA A 345 23.14 36.94 -7.87
CA ALA A 345 24.44 37.56 -7.95
C ALA A 345 24.79 38.07 -6.55
N SER A 346 25.83 37.49 -5.95
CA SER A 346 26.40 37.99 -4.71
C SER A 346 26.77 39.45 -4.95
N SER A 347 26.02 40.37 -4.35
CA SER A 347 26.38 41.77 -4.30
C SER A 347 27.67 41.89 -3.50
N GLY A 348 28.79 41.94 -4.22
CA GLY A 348 30.09 42.29 -3.66
C GLY A 348 29.97 43.65 -2.99
N SER A 349 30.06 43.67 -1.66
CA SER A 349 30.24 44.90 -0.90
C SER A 349 31.57 45.52 -1.32
N ARG A 350 31.49 46.60 -2.10
CA ARG A 350 32.57 47.57 -2.23
C ARG A 350 32.58 48.40 -0.94
N ASP A 351 33.40 48.00 0.02
CA ASP A 351 33.86 48.92 1.05
C ASP A 351 34.96 49.80 0.43
N GLY A 352 34.50 50.94 -0.07
CA GLY A 352 35.35 52.07 -0.41
C GLY A 352 35.79 52.79 0.87
N VAL A 353 37.10 52.85 1.02
CA VAL A 353 37.86 53.79 1.84
C VAL A 353 37.31 55.22 1.71
N ALA A 354 37.01 55.90 2.83
CA ALA A 354 37.67 57.16 3.24
C ALA A 354 36.98 57.88 4.43
N ASN A 355 37.83 58.42 5.30
CA ASN A 355 37.66 59.55 6.24
C ASN A 355 37.16 59.25 7.67
N LEU A 356 38.09 58.93 8.57
CA LEU A 356 38.83 59.92 9.39
C LEU A 356 40.11 59.33 9.95
#